data_AF-A0A6I3BCC9-F1
#
_entry.id   AF-A0A6I3BCC9-F1
#
_cell.length_a   1.000
_cell.length_b   1.000
_cell.length_c   1.000
_cell.angle_alpha   90.00
_cell.angle_beta   90.00
_cell.angle_gamma   90.00
#
_symmetry.space_group_name_H-M   'P 1'
#
loop_
_entity.id
_entity.type
_entity.pdbx_description
1 polymer ?
#
loop_
_entity_poly.entity_id
_entity_poly.type
_entity_poly.pdbx_seq_one_letter_code
_entity_poly.pdbx_strand_id
1 'polypeptide(L)' 'MECVSANGTDFSYLECGSGKLALLLHGFPDTARTWRHLMPQLAEAGYRAVAPFMRG' A
#
# COMPACT_ATOMS: atom_id res chain seq x y z
N MET A 1 9.89 4.80 6.85
CA MET A 1 8.57 4.24 6.51
C MET A 1 7.58 5.36 6.69
N GLU A 2 6.84 5.68 5.64
CA GLU A 2 5.89 6.79 5.67
C GLU A 2 4.61 6.36 6.37
N CYS A 3 3.94 7.32 7.00
CA CYS A 3 2.69 7.12 7.72
C CYS A 3 1.65 8.16 7.27
N VAL A 4 0.38 7.78 7.35
CA VAL A 4 -0.75 8.69 7.18
C VAL A 4 -1.68 8.58 8.37
N SER A 5 -2.08 9.71 8.93
CA SER A 5 -3.08 9.77 9.99
C SER A 5 -4.48 9.78 9.39
N ALA A 6 -5.33 8.84 9.78
CA ALA A 6 -6.72 8.79 9.38
C ALA A 6 -7.57 8.20 10.51
N ASN A 7 -8.77 8.75 10.74
CA ASN A 7 -9.71 8.26 11.76
C ASN A 7 -9.08 8.10 13.16
N GLY A 8 -8.16 8.99 13.54
CA GLY A 8 -7.47 8.94 14.84
C GLY A 8 -6.45 7.81 14.98
N THR A 9 -5.99 7.22 13.87
CA THR A 9 -4.96 6.16 13.84
C THR A 9 -3.91 6.48 12.79
N ASP A 10 -2.65 6.15 13.08
CA ASP A 10 -1.56 6.26 12.11
C ASP A 10 -1.36 4.93 11.38
N PHE A 11 -1.39 4.98 10.06
CA PHE A 11 -1.16 3.82 9.19
C PHE A 11 0.19 3.98 8.50
N SER A 12 1.13 3.09 8.83
CA SER A 12 2.33 2.94 8.01
C SER A 12 1.98 2.25 6.70
N TYR A 13 2.75 2.52 5.64
CA TYR A 13 2.50 1.91 4.34
C TYR A 13 3.79 1.63 3.56
N LEU A 14 3.66 0.72 2.58
CA LEU A 14 4.61 0.52 1.51
C LEU A 14 4.16 1.30 0.30
N GLU A 15 5.10 1.87 -0.45
CA GLU A 15 4.83 2.59 -1.68
C GLU A 15 5.91 2.31 -2.73
N CYS A 16 5.50 2.25 -4.00
CA CYS A 16 6.41 2.40 -5.13
C CYS A 16 5.71 2.96 -6.37
N GLY A 17 6.50 3.48 -7.31
CA GLY A 17 6.01 4.07 -8.55
C GLY A 17 5.50 5.50 -8.39
N SER A 18 4.99 6.05 -9.48
CA SER A 18 4.43 7.39 -9.54
C SER A 18 3.28 7.39 -10.55
N GLY A 19 2.35 8.35 -10.43
CA GLY A 19 1.18 8.44 -11.29
C GLY A 19 -0.13 8.17 -10.55
N LYS A 20 -1.09 7.54 -11.23
CA LYS A 20 -2.44 7.32 -10.67
C LYS A 20 -2.37 6.39 -9.46
N LEU A 21 -3.05 6.76 -8.38
CA LEU A 21 -3.05 5.95 -7.16
C LEU A 21 -3.77 4.61 -7.39
N ALA A 22 -3.07 3.53 -7.06
CA ALA A 22 -3.65 2.22 -6.80
C ALA A 22 -3.49 1.92 -5.31
N LEU A 23 -4.60 1.84 -4.57
CA LEU A 23 -4.61 1.51 -3.15
C LEU A 23 -4.87 0.02 -2.96
N LEU A 24 -3.91 -0.70 -2.37
CA LEU A 24 -3.96 -2.15 -2.24
C LEU A 24 -4.28 -2.54 -0.79
N LEU A 25 -5.48 -3.08 -0.57
CA LEU A 25 -5.98 -3.48 0.75
C LEU A 25 -5.88 -4.99 0.91
N HIS A 26 -5.16 -5.45 1.93
CA HIS A 26 -5.05 -6.88 2.22
C HIS A 26 -6.26 -7.38 3.04
N GLY A 27 -6.49 -8.70 3.00
CA GLY A 27 -7.45 -9.36 3.89
C GLY A 27 -6.80 -9.83 5.19
N PHE A 28 -7.59 -10.48 6.05
CA PHE A 28 -7.08 -11.24 7.20
C PHE A 28 -6.71 -12.67 6.74
N PRO A 29 -5.58 -13.26 7.20
CA PRO A 29 -4.62 -12.78 8.20
C PRO A 29 -3.35 -12.13 7.59
N ASP A 30 -3.48 -11.47 6.45
CA ASP A 30 -2.36 -10.97 5.66
C ASP A 30 -1.87 -9.57 6.10
N THR A 31 -0.83 -9.06 5.44
CA THR A 31 -0.29 -7.69 5.64
C THR A 31 -0.04 -7.00 4.30
N ALA A 32 0.40 -5.74 4.32
CA ALA A 32 0.84 -5.02 3.12
C ALA A 32 1.85 -5.82 2.24
N ARG A 33 2.62 -6.74 2.85
CA ARG A 33 3.62 -7.58 2.17
C ARG A 33 3.01 -8.59 1.19
N THR A 34 1.71 -8.86 1.25
CA THR A 34 0.99 -9.68 0.26
C THR A 34 1.21 -9.15 -1.14
N TRP A 35 1.34 -7.83 -1.28
CA TRP A 35 1.44 -7.15 -2.56
C TRP A 35 2.85 -7.00 -3.13
N ARG A 36 3.89 -7.54 -2.45
CA ARG A 36 5.30 -7.34 -2.84
C ARG A 36 5.64 -7.67 -4.30
N HIS A 37 4.86 -8.55 -4.93
CA HIS A 37 5.04 -8.97 -6.32
C HIS A 37 4.16 -8.19 -7.31
N LEU A 38 3.03 -7.64 -6.84
CA LEU A 38 2.11 -6.87 -7.67
C LEU A 38 2.49 -5.39 -7.74
N MET A 39 2.96 -4.83 -6.63
CA MET A 39 3.32 -3.41 -6.54
C MET A 39 4.36 -2.99 -7.59
N PRO A 40 5.46 -3.75 -7.85
CA PRO A 40 6.40 -3.40 -8.91
C PRO A 40 5.76 -3.40 -10.30
N GLN A 41 4.87 -4.35 -10.58
CA GLN A 41 4.18 -4.42 -11.88
C GLN A 41 3.22 -3.26 -12.09
N LEU A 42 2.53 -2.82 -11.03
CA LEU A 42 1.69 -1.61 -11.07
C LEU A 42 2.55 -0.35 -11.28
N ALA A 43 3.71 -0.28 -10.63
CA ALA A 43 4.65 0.83 -10.83
C ALA A 43 5.18 0.88 -12.27
N GLU A 44 5.56 -0.26 -12.84
CA GLU A 44 5.97 -0.38 -14.26
C GLU A 44 4.83 0.03 -15.22
N ALA A 45 3.58 -0.24 -14.84
CA ALA A 45 2.40 0.20 -15.59
C ALA A 45 2.04 1.69 -15.38
N GLY A 46 2.83 2.46 -14.63
CA GLY A 46 2.64 3.90 -14.42
C GLY A 46 1.67 4.27 -13.29
N TYR A 47 1.45 3.37 -12.33
CA TYR A 47 0.68 3.65 -11.13
C TYR A 47 1.59 3.98 -9.94
N ARG A 48 1.09 4.83 -9.05
CA ARG A 48 1.60 4.95 -7.67
C ARG A 48 0.91 3.87 -6.84
N ALA A 49 1.60 2.77 -6.56
CA ALA A 49 1.07 1.65 -5.79
C ALA A 49 1.33 1.88 -4.30
N VAL A 50 0.28 1.90 -3.48
CA VAL A 50 0.35 2.12 -2.03
C VAL A 50 -0.36 0.98 -1.28
N ALA A 51 0.32 0.35 -0.33
CA ALA A 51 -0.22 -0.73 0.49
C ALA A 51 -0.04 -0.41 1.99
N PRO A 52 -1.11 -0.01 2.71
CA PRO A 52 -1.06 0.25 4.14
C PRO A 52 -1.04 -1.04 4.97
N PHE A 53 -0.41 -0.98 6.14
CA PHE A 53 -0.60 -1.96 7.20
C PHE A 53 -1.92 -1.64 7.91
N MET A 54 -2.97 -2.41 7.60
CA MET A 54 -4.31 -2.17 8.15
C MET A 54 -4.40 -2.58 9.63
N ARG A 55 -5.35 -2.01 10.36
CA ARG A 55 -5.62 -2.36 11.76
C ARG A 55 -6.21 -3.77 11.84
N GLY A 56 -5.56 -4.65 12.60
CA GLY A 56 -5.99 -6.04 12.82
C GLY A 56 -5.00 -7.01 12.20
#